data_AF-A0A938CA29-F1
#
_entry.id   AF-A0A938CA29-F1
#
_cell.length_a   1.000
_cell.length_b   1.000
_cell.length_c   1.000
_cell.angle_alpha   90.00
_cell.angle_beta   90.00
_cell.angle_gamma   90.00
#
_symmetry.space_group_name_H-M   'P 1'
#
loop_
_entity.id
_entity.type
_entity.pdbx_description
1 polymer ?
#
loop_
_entity_poly.entity_id
_entity_poly.type
_entity_poly.pdbx_seq_one_letter_code
_entity_poly.pdbx_strand_id
1 'polypeptide(L)'
;MPPVLKDLENLHPGRGGLQAGAAELRRLLHPYMIKGYIPSHGHTITMHPFRHHSASRRLIAGFSAFMALLAIGGCASNDPSRTGLFEPYRINLPQGNYITQAMLERVRPGMSPEQVRDALGSPLLGHIFHVDRWDYVYRFTHPNGSFEQRKVTIRFRNERVSEVQADQLPQREDPADPALPGFKAPAKR
;
A
#
# COMPACT_ATOMS: atom_id res chain seq x y z
N MET A 1 -13.08 -1.25 59.21
CA MET A 1 -12.55 -0.25 58.24
C MET A 1 -11.87 0.85 59.02
N PRO A 2 -10.54 0.98 59.00
CA PRO A 2 -9.86 2.10 59.63
C PRO A 2 -9.57 3.24 58.64
N PRO A 3 -9.39 4.47 59.14
CA PRO A 3 -9.67 5.72 58.45
C PRO A 3 -8.37 6.37 57.93
N VAL A 4 -8.14 6.33 56.61
CA VAL A 4 -6.92 6.89 55.97
C VAL A 4 -7.23 8.06 55.04
N LEU A 5 -8.44 8.64 55.13
CA LEU A 5 -8.93 9.62 54.16
C LEU A 5 -9.23 11.01 54.76
N LYS A 6 -8.55 11.40 55.85
CA LYS A 6 -8.65 12.77 56.40
C LYS A 6 -7.47 13.68 56.08
N ASP A 7 -6.41 13.16 55.47
CA ASP A 7 -5.17 13.94 55.28
C ASP A 7 -4.97 14.45 53.85
N LEU A 8 -5.98 14.33 52.97
CA LEU A 8 -5.94 14.81 51.58
C LEU A 8 -6.63 16.17 51.38
N GLU A 9 -7.04 16.85 52.45
CA GLU A 9 -7.77 18.12 52.38
C GLU A 9 -6.91 19.36 52.65
N ASN A 10 -5.60 19.21 52.84
CA ASN A 10 -4.73 20.37 53.05
C ASN A 10 -3.36 20.18 52.39
N LEU A 11 -3.23 20.60 51.12
CA LEU A 11 -2.13 21.50 50.71
C LEU A 11 -2.32 22.01 49.27
N HIS A 12 -2.51 23.33 49.16
CA HIS A 12 -2.56 24.06 47.88
C HIS A 12 -1.16 24.31 47.29
N PRO A 13 -1.08 24.61 45.98
CA PRO A 13 0.17 24.70 45.22
C PRO A 13 0.78 26.11 45.25
N GLY A 14 2.12 26.17 45.32
CA GLY A 14 2.89 27.34 44.89
C GLY A 14 3.82 27.94 45.94
N ARG A 15 5.14 27.75 45.73
CA ARG A 15 6.17 28.79 45.60
C ARG A 15 7.57 28.22 45.82
N GLY A 16 8.42 28.41 44.81
CA GLY A 16 9.82 28.79 45.03
C GLY A 16 10.89 27.70 44.92
N GLY A 17 11.70 27.79 43.86
CA GLY A 17 13.15 27.61 43.98
C GLY A 17 13.76 26.30 43.47
N LEU A 18 14.08 26.28 42.17
CA LEU A 18 15.03 25.33 41.55
C LEU A 18 16.46 25.62 42.04
N GLN A 19 16.84 25.19 43.24
CA GLN A 19 18.27 25.12 43.64
C GLN A 19 18.64 24.07 44.72
N ALA A 20 17.69 23.33 45.30
CA ALA A 20 18.00 22.44 46.44
C ALA A 20 18.07 20.94 46.09
N GLY A 21 18.35 20.58 44.83
CA GLY A 21 18.14 19.22 44.32
C GLY A 21 19.32 18.23 44.32
N ALA A 22 20.53 18.62 44.74
CA ALA A 22 21.73 17.79 44.47
C ALA A 22 22.46 17.24 45.70
N ALA A 23 22.16 17.70 46.92
CA ALA A 23 22.99 17.38 48.09
C ALA A 23 22.38 16.40 49.11
N GLU A 24 21.08 16.08 49.01
CA GLU A 24 20.35 15.34 50.06
C GLU A 24 19.96 13.91 49.69
N LEU A 25 20.39 13.39 48.54
CA LEU A 25 20.13 11.99 48.12
C LEU A 25 21.35 11.05 48.29
N ARG A 26 22.34 11.46 49.10
CA ARG A 26 23.50 10.61 49.47
C ARG A 26 23.32 9.87 50.81
N ARG A 27 22.15 9.98 51.45
CA ARG A 27 21.87 9.36 52.77
C ARG A 27 21.00 8.10 52.73
N LEU A 28 20.61 7.59 51.55
CA LEU A 28 19.74 6.40 51.43
C LEU A 28 20.41 5.19 50.77
N LEU A 29 21.73 5.09 50.81
CA LEU A 29 22.46 3.86 50.44
C LEU A 29 23.63 3.66 51.40
N HIS A 30 23.35 3.61 52.70
CA HIS A 30 24.27 2.96 53.64
C HIS A 30 24.07 1.44 53.50
N PRO A 31 25.07 0.68 53.03
CA PRO A 31 24.99 -0.77 53.04
C PRO A 31 24.92 -1.23 54.50
N TYR A 32 23.88 -2.02 54.78
CA TYR A 32 23.64 -2.72 56.03
C TYR A 32 24.78 -3.73 56.24
N MET A 33 25.91 -3.28 56.79
CA MET A 33 27.02 -4.14 57.21
C MET A 33 26.66 -4.74 58.58
N ILE A 34 26.01 -5.92 58.57
CA ILE A 34 25.87 -6.75 59.76
C ILE A 34 27.28 -7.21 60.15
N LYS A 35 27.84 -6.59 61.18
CA LYS A 35 29.14 -6.98 61.75
C LYS A 35 28.95 -8.18 62.67
N GLY A 36 28.93 -9.39 62.08
CA GLY A 36 29.02 -10.64 62.83
C GLY A 36 30.44 -10.84 63.34
N TYR A 37 30.63 -10.90 64.65
CA TYR A 37 31.90 -11.24 65.32
C TYR A 37 31.78 -12.67 65.86
N ILE A 38 32.50 -13.62 65.23
CA ILE A 38 32.62 -15.00 65.72
C ILE A 38 34.11 -15.21 66.07
N PRO A 39 34.48 -15.30 67.36
CA PRO A 39 35.86 -15.49 67.75
C PRO A 39 36.10 -16.98 68.03
N SER A 40 36.70 -17.71 67.10
CA SER A 40 37.56 -18.85 67.45
C SER A 40 38.15 -19.49 66.19
N HIS A 41 39.49 -19.41 66.09
CA HIS A 41 40.39 -20.20 65.25
C HIS A 41 40.74 -19.62 63.86
N GLY A 42 41.75 -18.74 63.84
CA GLY A 42 42.96 -18.94 63.03
C GLY A 42 42.92 -18.89 61.49
N HIS A 43 41.79 -18.66 60.82
CA HIS A 43 41.76 -18.56 59.35
C HIS A 43 41.03 -17.30 58.87
N THR A 44 41.81 -16.34 58.34
CA THR A 44 41.28 -15.17 57.63
C THR A 44 40.80 -15.59 56.25
N ILE A 45 39.48 -15.72 56.06
CA ILE A 45 38.88 -15.90 54.73
C ILE A 45 38.72 -14.50 54.10
N THR A 46 39.58 -14.17 53.15
CA THR A 46 39.47 -12.97 52.32
C THR A 46 38.31 -13.15 51.32
N MET A 47 37.20 -12.44 51.51
CA MET A 47 36.12 -12.40 50.51
C MET A 47 36.52 -11.46 49.36
N HIS A 48 36.67 -12.00 48.16
CA HIS A 48 36.83 -11.19 46.94
C HIS A 48 35.47 -10.63 46.50
N PRO A 49 35.36 -9.36 46.08
CA PRO A 49 34.11 -8.81 45.58
C PRO A 49 33.75 -9.46 44.25
N PHE A 50 32.53 -9.96 44.17
CA PHE A 50 31.95 -10.55 42.96
C PHE A 50 31.75 -9.44 41.91
N ARG A 51 32.60 -9.45 40.87
CA ARG A 51 32.61 -8.45 39.78
C ARG A 51 31.41 -8.69 38.86
N HIS A 52 30.32 -7.95 39.08
CA HIS A 52 29.13 -8.01 38.21
C HIS A 52 29.50 -7.49 36.80
N HIS A 53 29.41 -8.36 35.80
CA HIS A 53 29.86 -8.13 34.43
C HIS A 53 29.11 -6.96 33.76
N SER A 54 29.83 -5.92 33.36
CA SER A 54 29.36 -4.80 32.50
C SER A 54 29.11 -5.21 31.04
N ALA A 55 29.40 -6.47 30.69
CA ALA A 55 29.25 -7.03 29.34
C ALA A 55 27.78 -7.12 28.88
N SER A 56 26.83 -7.31 29.80
CA SER A 56 25.40 -7.45 29.48
C SER A 56 24.77 -6.16 28.96
N ARG A 57 25.23 -4.99 29.44
CA ARG A 57 24.72 -3.68 28.98
C ARG A 57 25.02 -3.38 27.52
N ARG A 58 26.19 -3.84 27.02
CA ARG A 58 26.59 -3.62 25.61
C ARG A 58 25.77 -4.47 24.64
N LEU A 59 25.43 -5.69 25.05
CA LEU A 59 24.60 -6.60 24.25
C LEU A 59 23.14 -6.13 24.18
N ILE A 60 22.59 -5.64 25.29
CA ILE A 60 21.22 -5.08 25.33
C ILE A 60 21.13 -3.82 24.47
N ALA A 61 22.10 -2.91 24.57
CA ALA A 61 22.13 -1.69 23.76
C ALA A 61 22.27 -1.98 22.25
N GLY A 62 23.06 -3.00 21.88
CA GLY A 62 23.18 -3.45 20.48
C GLY A 62 21.88 -4.03 19.93
N PHE A 63 21.17 -4.83 20.74
CA PHE A 63 19.89 -5.41 20.33
C PHE A 63 18.80 -4.35 20.15
N SER A 64 18.73 -3.36 21.05
CA SER A 64 17.79 -2.23 20.92
C SER A 64 18.07 -1.38 19.69
N ALA A 65 19.35 -1.14 19.36
CA ALA A 65 19.72 -0.41 18.14
C ALA A 65 19.32 -1.18 16.86
N PHE A 66 19.56 -2.50 16.83
CA PHE A 66 19.19 -3.35 15.69
C PHE A 66 17.66 -3.39 15.46
N MET A 67 16.87 -3.53 16.53
CA MET A 67 15.40 -3.47 16.44
C MET A 67 14.90 -2.09 15.98
N ALA A 68 15.54 -1.01 16.43
CA ALA A 68 15.21 0.34 15.95
C ALA A 68 15.54 0.52 14.46
N LEU A 69 16.65 -0.05 13.98
CA LEU A 69 17.03 -0.05 12.57
C LEU A 69 16.04 -0.83 11.69
N LEU A 70 15.52 -1.97 12.15
CA LEU A 70 14.47 -2.71 11.44
C LEU A 70 13.14 -1.94 11.37
N ALA A 71 12.80 -1.16 12.41
CA ALA A 71 11.57 -0.38 12.44
C ALA A 71 11.54 0.81 11.45
N ILE A 72 12.70 1.33 11.04
CA ILE A 72 12.79 2.48 10.11
C ILE A 72 12.65 2.04 8.64
N GLY A 73 12.87 0.75 8.32
CA GLY A 73 12.79 0.22 6.94
C GLY A 73 11.38 -0.03 6.39
N GLY A 74 10.32 0.20 7.19
CA GLY A 74 8.94 -0.18 6.84
C GLY A 74 8.15 0.83 6.01
N CYS A 75 8.67 2.02 5.72
CA CYS A 75 7.91 3.12 5.13
C CYS A 75 8.30 3.38 3.66
N ALA A 76 8.02 2.43 2.76
CA ALA A 76 8.07 2.70 1.31
C ALA A 76 7.17 1.75 0.52
N SER A 77 5.85 1.87 0.67
CA SER A 77 4.90 1.40 -0.35
C SER A 77 3.65 2.28 -0.32
N ASN A 78 3.56 3.16 -1.30
CA ASN A 78 2.43 4.04 -1.57
C ASN A 78 1.51 3.47 -2.68
N ASP A 79 1.72 2.21 -3.08
CA ASP A 79 0.86 1.49 -4.01
C ASP A 79 0.32 0.22 -3.31
N PRO A 80 -0.97 0.20 -2.90
CA PRO A 80 -1.58 -0.94 -2.21
C PRO A 80 -1.58 -2.23 -3.04
N SER A 81 -1.24 -2.13 -4.33
CA SER A 81 -1.12 -3.24 -5.28
C SER A 81 0.31 -3.75 -5.48
N ARG A 82 1.33 -3.07 -4.91
CA ARG A 82 2.75 -3.39 -5.06
C ARG A 82 3.39 -3.57 -3.69
N THR A 83 3.19 -4.75 -3.12
CA THR A 83 4.09 -5.27 -2.09
C THR A 83 5.38 -5.65 -2.79
N GLY A 84 6.43 -4.82 -2.71
CA GLY A 84 7.69 -4.98 -3.47
C GLY A 84 8.46 -6.30 -3.27
N LEU A 85 7.92 -7.24 -2.48
CA LEU A 85 8.42 -8.59 -2.29
C LEU A 85 7.65 -9.66 -3.08
N PHE A 86 6.39 -9.39 -3.46
CA PHE A 86 5.53 -10.31 -4.21
C PHE A 86 4.59 -9.52 -5.12
N GLU A 87 4.97 -9.36 -6.40
CA GLU A 87 4.07 -8.82 -7.41
C GLU A 87 3.37 -9.99 -8.13
N PRO A 88 2.03 -10.11 -8.05
CA PRO A 88 1.33 -11.17 -8.76
C PRO A 88 1.45 -10.98 -10.27
N TYR A 89 1.58 -12.08 -11.00
CA TYR A 89 1.59 -12.05 -12.46
C TYR A 89 0.25 -11.49 -12.99
N ARG A 90 0.33 -10.53 -13.92
CA ARG A 90 -0.83 -9.94 -14.60
C ARG A 90 -0.74 -10.22 -16.09
N ILE A 91 -1.88 -10.57 -16.67
CA ILE A 91 -2.03 -10.80 -18.11
C ILE A 91 -2.46 -9.53 -18.83
N ASN A 92 -2.17 -9.47 -20.13
CA ASN A 92 -2.82 -8.54 -21.04
C ASN A 92 -4.32 -8.83 -21.08
N LEU A 93 -5.15 -7.82 -20.85
CA LEU A 93 -6.60 -7.98 -20.83
C LEU A 93 -7.26 -7.11 -21.89
N PRO A 94 -7.56 -7.68 -23.08
CA PRO A 94 -8.41 -7.03 -24.07
C PRO A 94 -9.89 -7.14 -23.65
N GLN A 95 -10.61 -6.02 -23.63
CA GLN A 95 -12.02 -5.97 -23.24
C GLN A 95 -12.82 -5.03 -24.15
N GLY A 96 -13.99 -5.48 -24.61
CA GLY A 96 -14.91 -4.66 -25.39
C GLY A 96 -14.84 -4.90 -26.90
N ASN A 97 -15.34 -3.94 -27.67
CA ASN A 97 -15.42 -4.04 -29.12
C ASN A 97 -14.15 -3.48 -29.78
N TYR A 98 -13.27 -4.35 -30.29
CA TYR A 98 -12.09 -3.91 -31.03
C TYR A 98 -12.49 -3.39 -32.41
N ILE A 99 -12.33 -2.08 -32.65
CA ILE A 99 -12.69 -1.42 -33.90
C ILE A 99 -11.44 -0.78 -34.50
N THR A 100 -11.25 -1.00 -35.80
CA THR A 100 -10.18 -0.39 -36.59
C THR A 100 -10.72 0.73 -37.48
N GLN A 101 -9.84 1.60 -37.96
CA GLN A 101 -10.20 2.64 -38.91
C GLN A 101 -10.81 2.04 -40.19
N ALA A 102 -10.22 0.96 -40.72
CA ALA A 102 -10.77 0.25 -41.88
C ALA A 102 -12.16 -0.38 -41.64
N MET A 103 -12.49 -0.74 -40.40
CA MET A 103 -13.86 -1.14 -40.04
C MET A 103 -14.79 0.07 -40.01
N LEU A 104 -14.36 1.16 -39.39
CA LEU A 104 -15.15 2.39 -39.24
C LEU A 104 -15.49 3.03 -40.58
N GLU A 105 -14.58 3.00 -41.55
CA GLU A 105 -14.77 3.52 -42.90
C GLU A 105 -15.89 2.81 -43.68
N ARG A 106 -16.28 1.60 -43.26
CA ARG A 106 -17.44 0.91 -43.82
C ARG A 106 -18.75 1.55 -43.37
N VAL A 107 -18.77 2.23 -42.22
CA VAL A 107 -19.96 2.92 -41.71
C VAL A 107 -20.07 4.28 -42.39
N ARG A 108 -21.22 4.53 -43.04
CA ARG A 108 -21.51 5.79 -43.71
C ARG A 108 -22.75 6.45 -43.12
N PRO A 109 -22.84 7.79 -43.17
CA PRO A 109 -24.09 8.48 -42.86
C PRO A 109 -25.26 7.93 -43.68
N GLY A 110 -26.42 7.76 -43.05
CA GLY A 110 -27.63 7.24 -43.67
C GLY A 110 -27.83 5.71 -43.57
N MET A 111 -26.84 4.95 -43.08
CA MET A 111 -26.99 3.51 -42.85
C MET A 111 -27.99 3.18 -41.74
N SER A 112 -28.69 2.04 -41.84
CA SER A 112 -29.57 1.55 -40.77
C SER A 112 -28.75 0.92 -39.62
N PRO A 113 -29.32 0.82 -38.40
CA PRO A 113 -28.68 0.15 -37.27
C PRO A 113 -28.23 -1.28 -37.59
N GLU A 114 -29.01 -2.04 -38.35
CA GLU A 114 -28.67 -3.41 -38.76
C GLU A 114 -27.42 -3.42 -39.64
N GLN A 115 -27.34 -2.53 -40.63
CA GLN A 115 -26.15 -2.39 -41.49
C GLN A 115 -24.90 -2.03 -40.70
N VAL A 116 -25.05 -1.20 -39.65
CA VAL A 116 -23.95 -0.88 -38.74
C VAL A 116 -23.52 -2.11 -37.93
N ARG A 117 -24.47 -2.93 -37.45
CA ARG A 117 -24.16 -4.19 -36.75
C ARG A 117 -23.44 -5.19 -37.65
N ASP A 118 -23.79 -5.24 -38.92
CA ASP A 118 -23.09 -6.12 -39.87
C ASP A 118 -21.66 -5.64 -40.14
N ALA A 119 -21.43 -4.32 -40.12
CA ALA A 119 -20.11 -3.74 -40.35
C ALA A 119 -19.17 -3.83 -39.13
N LEU A 120 -19.69 -3.51 -37.94
CA LEU A 120 -18.91 -3.33 -36.70
C LEU A 120 -19.19 -4.37 -35.61
N GLY A 121 -20.18 -5.23 -35.80
CA GLY A 121 -20.71 -6.09 -34.75
C GLY A 121 -21.72 -5.39 -33.84
N SER A 122 -22.25 -6.14 -32.87
CA SER A 122 -23.17 -5.59 -31.86
C SER A 122 -22.39 -4.84 -30.78
N PRO A 123 -22.82 -3.63 -30.39
CA PRO A 123 -22.18 -2.90 -29.30
C PRO A 123 -22.33 -3.70 -28.00
N LEU A 124 -21.26 -3.78 -27.21
CA LEU A 124 -21.28 -4.49 -25.92
C LEU A 124 -22.20 -3.79 -24.90
N LEU A 125 -22.39 -2.48 -25.06
CA LEU A 125 -23.21 -1.64 -24.19
C LEU A 125 -24.39 -1.07 -24.99
N GLY A 126 -25.53 -1.73 -24.92
CA GLY A 126 -26.81 -1.19 -25.39
C GLY A 126 -27.42 -0.31 -24.31
N HIS A 127 -27.49 1.01 -24.53
CA HIS A 127 -28.11 1.92 -23.57
C HIS A 127 -29.64 1.89 -23.70
N ILE A 128 -30.33 1.39 -22.66
CA ILE A 128 -31.80 1.37 -22.61
C ILE A 128 -32.46 2.76 -22.60
N PHE A 129 -31.71 3.81 -22.23
CA PHE A 129 -32.21 5.19 -22.18
C PHE A 129 -31.87 6.02 -23.42
N HIS A 130 -30.95 5.55 -24.27
CA HIS A 130 -30.46 6.25 -25.46
C HIS A 130 -30.40 5.27 -26.63
N VAL A 131 -31.59 4.92 -27.14
CA VAL A 131 -31.74 3.97 -28.24
C VAL A 131 -31.12 4.50 -29.53
N ASP A 132 -30.99 5.82 -29.63
CA ASP A 132 -30.44 6.58 -30.74
C ASP A 132 -28.91 6.74 -30.69
N ARG A 133 -28.22 6.15 -29.70
CA ARG A 133 -26.75 6.24 -29.59
C ARG A 133 -26.13 4.90 -29.24
N TRP A 134 -25.21 4.44 -30.08
CA TRP A 134 -24.41 3.25 -29.82
C TRP A 134 -22.96 3.61 -29.52
N ASP A 135 -22.45 3.05 -28.44
CA ASP A 135 -21.08 3.26 -27.98
C ASP A 135 -20.31 1.94 -28.05
N TYR A 136 -19.28 1.91 -28.90
CA TYR A 136 -18.31 0.82 -29.00
C TYR A 136 -17.09 1.22 -28.20
N VAL A 137 -16.92 0.61 -27.03
CA VAL A 137 -15.78 0.89 -26.14
C VAL A 137 -14.85 -0.30 -26.16
N TYR A 138 -13.58 -0.02 -26.40
CA TYR A 138 -12.48 -0.96 -26.27
C TYR A 138 -11.53 -0.50 -25.17
N ARG A 139 -11.13 -1.43 -24.30
CA ARG A 139 -10.15 -1.20 -23.25
C ARG A 139 -9.10 -2.30 -23.26
N PHE A 140 -7.83 -1.90 -23.26
CA PHE A 140 -6.70 -2.81 -23.13
C PHE A 140 -5.95 -2.49 -21.85
N THR A 141 -5.81 -3.46 -20.96
CA THR A 141 -5.04 -3.31 -19.71
C THR A 141 -3.71 -4.03 -19.84
N HIS A 142 -2.62 -3.28 -19.64
CA HIS A 142 -1.24 -3.77 -19.63
C HIS A 142 -0.92 -4.44 -18.29
N PRO A 143 0.10 -5.33 -18.22
CA PRO A 143 0.48 -6.03 -17.00
C PRO A 143 0.97 -5.08 -15.90
N ASN A 144 1.52 -3.93 -16.27
CA ASN A 144 1.98 -2.88 -15.35
C ASN A 144 0.82 -2.07 -14.70
N GLY A 145 -0.44 -2.35 -15.09
CA GLY A 145 -1.64 -1.66 -14.62
C GLY A 145 -2.05 -0.42 -15.43
N SER A 146 -1.25 0.05 -16.39
CA SER A 146 -1.70 1.09 -17.32
C SER A 146 -2.77 0.52 -18.25
N PHE A 147 -3.65 1.38 -18.74
CA PHE A 147 -4.68 0.97 -19.70
C PHE A 147 -4.81 1.98 -20.82
N GLU A 148 -5.20 1.47 -21.98
CA GLU A 148 -5.61 2.24 -23.13
C GLU A 148 -7.11 2.05 -23.33
N GLN A 149 -7.80 3.12 -23.71
CA GLN A 149 -9.23 3.05 -24.04
C GLN A 149 -9.46 3.76 -25.36
N ARG A 150 -10.27 3.16 -26.22
CA ARG A 150 -10.68 3.69 -27.52
C ARG A 150 -12.19 3.60 -27.61
N LYS A 151 -12.85 4.68 -27.99
CA LYS A 151 -14.30 4.74 -28.12
C LYS A 151 -14.71 5.17 -29.52
N VAL A 152 -15.74 4.52 -30.04
CA VAL A 152 -16.50 4.95 -31.21
C VAL A 152 -17.95 5.14 -30.79
N THR A 153 -18.50 6.31 -31.08
CA THR A 153 -19.88 6.68 -30.79
C THR A 153 -20.60 6.92 -32.11
N ILE A 154 -21.68 6.17 -32.34
CA ILE A 154 -22.55 6.32 -33.52
C ILE A 154 -23.89 6.85 -33.04
N ARG A 155 -24.31 7.98 -33.60
CA ARG A 155 -25.64 8.56 -33.35
C ARG A 155 -26.55 8.27 -34.52
N PHE A 156 -27.80 7.99 -34.19
CA PHE A 156 -28.87 7.72 -35.12
C PHE A 156 -29.93 8.82 -35.02
N ARG A 157 -30.49 9.20 -36.16
CA ARG A 157 -31.69 10.04 -36.24
C ARG A 157 -32.64 9.40 -37.24
N ASN A 158 -33.89 9.19 -36.84
CA ASN A 158 -34.89 8.49 -37.66
C ASN A 158 -34.37 7.13 -38.16
N GLU A 159 -33.76 6.35 -37.26
CA GLU A 159 -33.20 5.02 -37.55
C GLU A 159 -32.12 5.02 -38.65
N ARG A 160 -31.40 6.13 -38.80
CA ARG A 160 -30.27 6.23 -39.73
C ARG A 160 -29.09 6.91 -39.08
N VAL A 161 -27.87 6.48 -39.44
CA VAL A 161 -26.64 7.10 -38.95
C VAL A 161 -26.63 8.59 -39.30
N SER A 162 -26.59 9.44 -38.29
CA SER A 162 -26.49 10.89 -38.44
C SER A 162 -25.08 11.39 -38.19
N GLU A 163 -24.35 10.75 -37.29
CA GLU A 163 -23.02 11.19 -36.87
C GLU A 163 -22.18 10.02 -36.38
N VAL A 164 -20.89 10.07 -36.66
CA VAL A 164 -19.88 9.12 -36.18
C VAL A 164 -18.77 9.93 -35.51
N GLN A 165 -18.50 9.64 -34.24
CA GLN A 165 -17.38 10.20 -33.48
C GLN A 165 -16.46 9.05 -33.08
N ALA A 166 -15.15 9.21 -33.24
CA ALA A 166 -14.18 8.18 -32.89
C ALA A 166 -12.92 8.79 -32.29
N ASP A 167 -12.36 8.10 -31.30
CA ASP A 167 -11.00 8.36 -30.83
C ASP A 167 -9.98 7.90 -31.89
N GLN A 168 -8.68 8.08 -31.62
CA GLN A 168 -7.63 7.56 -32.50
C GLN A 168 -7.68 6.02 -32.56
N LEU A 169 -7.98 5.48 -33.74
CA LEU A 169 -8.09 4.05 -33.98
C LEU A 169 -6.84 3.49 -34.69
N PRO A 170 -6.52 2.20 -34.47
CA PRO A 170 -5.55 1.50 -35.30
C PRO A 170 -6.04 1.43 -36.75
N GLN A 171 -5.14 1.57 -37.72
CA GLN A 171 -5.52 1.61 -39.14
C GLN A 171 -6.16 0.30 -39.62
N ARG A 172 -5.61 -0.83 -39.16
CA ARG A 172 -6.01 -2.19 -39.51
C ARG A 172 -5.70 -3.14 -38.36
N GLU A 173 -6.24 -4.35 -38.42
CA GLU A 173 -5.89 -5.42 -37.49
C GLU A 173 -4.45 -5.87 -37.76
N ASP A 174 -3.62 -5.87 -36.72
CA ASP A 174 -2.28 -6.41 -36.76
C ASP A 174 -2.24 -7.68 -35.89
N PRO A 175 -1.96 -8.87 -36.47
CA PRO A 175 -1.84 -10.11 -35.70
C PRO A 175 -0.76 -10.07 -34.62
N ALA A 176 0.21 -9.15 -34.72
CA ALA A 176 1.24 -8.94 -33.71
C ALA A 176 0.82 -7.98 -32.59
N ASP A 177 -0.35 -7.32 -32.70
CA ASP A 177 -0.86 -6.41 -31.67
C ASP A 177 -1.31 -7.21 -30.43
N PRO A 178 -0.67 -7.03 -29.25
CA PRO A 178 -1.10 -7.69 -28.02
C PRO A 178 -2.50 -7.23 -27.56
N ALA A 179 -2.98 -6.09 -28.05
CA ALA A 179 -4.33 -5.61 -27.82
C ALA A 179 -5.36 -6.23 -28.77
N LEU A 180 -4.96 -7.09 -29.71
CA LEU A 180 -5.94 -7.81 -30.52
C LEU A 180 -6.65 -8.90 -29.68
N PRO A 181 -7.99 -8.96 -29.66
CA PRO A 181 -8.70 -10.04 -29.00
C PRO A 181 -8.30 -11.41 -29.57
N GLY A 182 -7.96 -12.36 -28.69
CA GLY A 182 -7.49 -13.69 -29.10
C GLY A 182 -6.03 -13.75 -29.55
N PHE A 183 -5.25 -12.69 -29.32
CA PHE A 183 -3.80 -12.68 -29.55
C PHE A 183 -3.12 -13.88 -28.89
N LYS A 184 -2.24 -14.54 -29.65
CA LYS A 184 -1.37 -15.63 -29.17
C LYS A 184 0.07 -15.17 -29.33
N ALA A 185 0.80 -15.12 -28.22
CA ALA A 185 2.22 -14.79 -28.25
C ALA A 185 2.97 -15.78 -29.14
N PRO A 186 3.89 -15.31 -30.02
CA PRO A 186 4.71 -16.21 -30.82
C PRO A 186 5.53 -17.12 -29.91
N ALA A 187 5.55 -18.41 -30.23
CA ALA A 187 6.37 -19.37 -29.50
C ALA A 187 7.84 -18.96 -29.62
N LYS A 188 8.54 -18.82 -28.49
CA LYS A 188 9.99 -18.65 -28.49
C LYS A 188 10.62 -19.95 -29.04
N ARG A 189 11.32 -19.84 -30.17
CA ARG A 189 12.13 -20.94 -30.74
C ARG A 189 13.36 -21.20 -29.88
#